data_AF-A0AAU2JGE9-F1
#
_entry.id   AF-A0AAU2JGE9-F1
#
_cell.length_a   1.000
_cell.length_b   1.000
_cell.length_c   1.000
_cell.angle_alpha   90.00
_cell.angle_beta   90.00
_cell.angle_gamma   90.00
#
_symmetry.space_group_name_H-M   'P 1'
#
loop_
_entity.id
_entity.type
_entity.pdbx_description
1 polymer ?
#
loop_
_entity_poly.entity_id
_entity_poly.type
_entity_poly.pdbx_seq_one_letter_code
_entity_poly.pdbx_strand_id
1 'polypeptide(L)'
;MNHIKAIRDLSRTCWQSRWYNPHGWSSKDTEQDGWWDHADTVLVIATHLDQLRTRGPHGPAWWRFGHSEWQPIIEALTNTGTKDEYRARQDQRSVERKVQEERRWQEREEELSRREAGKWACPSRGGLVYPGDAWGAPVAPGGPCTVCRTLTDSQQPPTAERAVTAAEAAENNGILAPLRQVLRDTSYPWAGARPETVGSNRRSPRRSKIHSRELSTRAPDSTVIKAHSLSLLNGPTQPLRQ
;
A
#
# COMPACT_ATOMS: atom_id res chain seq x y z
N MET A 1 -30.08 -35.31 -27.93
CA MET A 1 -29.00 -34.30 -27.94
C MET A 1 -29.62 -32.93 -28.13
N ASN A 2 -29.31 -31.94 -27.29
CA ASN A 2 -29.90 -30.60 -27.44
C ASN A 2 -29.17 -29.86 -28.58
N HIS A 3 -29.81 -29.75 -29.75
CA HIS A 3 -29.21 -29.14 -30.95
C HIS A 3 -28.73 -27.70 -30.70
N ILE A 4 -29.41 -26.92 -29.83
CA ILE A 4 -28.99 -25.55 -29.53
C ILE A 4 -27.64 -25.53 -28.82
N LYS A 5 -27.38 -26.50 -27.91
CA LYS A 5 -26.06 -26.61 -27.26
C LYS A 5 -24.96 -26.95 -28.27
N ALA A 6 -25.24 -27.85 -29.23
CA ALA A 6 -24.28 -28.18 -30.28
C ALA A 6 -23.97 -26.97 -31.17
N ILE A 7 -25.00 -26.22 -31.60
CA ILE A 7 -24.84 -24.99 -32.37
C ILE A 7 -24.03 -23.96 -31.57
N ARG A 8 -24.34 -23.78 -30.28
CA ARG A 8 -23.59 -22.88 -29.39
C ARG A 8 -22.11 -23.22 -29.40
N ASP A 9 -21.78 -24.48 -29.16
CA ASP A 9 -20.38 -24.90 -29.01
C ASP A 9 -19.63 -24.82 -30.36
N LEU A 10 -20.27 -25.16 -31.48
CA LEU A 10 -19.69 -25.04 -32.83
C LEU A 10 -19.50 -23.59 -33.29
N SER A 11 -20.41 -22.68 -32.91
CA SER A 11 -20.37 -21.27 -33.30
C SER A 11 -19.53 -20.39 -32.36
N ARG A 12 -18.86 -20.99 -31.37
CA ARG A 12 -18.17 -20.30 -30.27
C ARG A 12 -17.23 -19.19 -30.72
N THR A 13 -16.50 -19.38 -31.82
CA THR A 13 -15.56 -18.40 -32.36
C THR A 13 -16.23 -17.11 -32.87
N CYS A 14 -17.53 -17.15 -33.17
CA CYS A 14 -18.26 -16.01 -33.74
C CYS A 14 -18.94 -15.13 -32.68
N TRP A 15 -19.20 -15.67 -31.49
CA TRP A 15 -19.93 -14.95 -30.43
C TRP A 15 -19.16 -14.82 -29.12
N GLN A 16 -18.09 -15.61 -28.91
CA GLN A 16 -17.32 -15.54 -27.68
C GLN A 16 -16.50 -14.24 -27.63
N SER A 17 -16.87 -13.35 -26.73
CA SER A 17 -16.12 -12.13 -26.43
C SER A 17 -14.73 -12.45 -25.91
N ARG A 18 -13.77 -11.58 -26.24
CA ARG A 18 -12.39 -11.71 -25.78
C ARG A 18 -12.22 -10.94 -24.48
N TRP A 19 -11.67 -11.58 -23.45
CA TRP A 19 -11.27 -10.86 -22.24
C TRP A 19 -10.05 -9.99 -22.54
N TYR A 20 -10.12 -8.71 -22.20
CA TYR A 20 -9.01 -7.77 -22.27
C TYR A 20 -8.65 -7.30 -20.86
N ASN A 21 -7.37 -7.47 -20.52
CA ASN A 21 -6.79 -6.93 -19.31
C ASN A 21 -5.64 -5.97 -19.70
N PRO A 22 -5.74 -4.66 -19.40
CA PRO A 22 -4.69 -3.70 -19.73
C PRO A 22 -3.39 -3.93 -18.95
N HIS A 23 -3.45 -4.62 -17.81
CA HIS A 23 -2.29 -4.97 -16.99
C HIS A 23 -1.74 -6.37 -17.31
N GLY A 24 -2.31 -7.06 -18.31
CA GLY A 24 -1.88 -8.39 -18.72
C GLY A 24 -2.26 -9.47 -17.70
N TRP A 25 -1.29 -9.96 -16.94
CA TRP A 25 -1.46 -11.07 -16.00
C TRP A 25 -1.83 -10.56 -14.60
N SER A 26 -3.03 -10.87 -14.14
CA SER A 26 -3.42 -10.70 -12.74
C SER A 26 -2.90 -11.89 -11.94
N SER A 27 -2.26 -11.66 -10.78
CA SER A 27 -1.98 -12.77 -9.85
C SER A 27 -3.31 -13.40 -9.41
N LYS A 28 -3.29 -14.70 -9.08
CA LYS A 28 -4.49 -15.46 -8.68
C LYS A 28 -5.30 -14.81 -7.55
N ASP A 29 -4.66 -13.94 -6.78
CA ASP A 29 -5.24 -13.26 -5.61
C ASP A 29 -5.74 -11.84 -5.91
N THR A 30 -5.53 -11.32 -7.13
CA THR A 30 -6.10 -10.02 -7.53
C THR A 30 -7.33 -10.27 -8.39
N GLU A 31 -8.45 -9.68 -7.99
CA GLU A 31 -9.71 -9.66 -8.74
C GLU A 31 -9.41 -9.33 -10.21
N GLN A 32 -9.89 -10.14 -11.14
CA GLN A 32 -9.60 -9.96 -12.56
C GLN A 32 -10.19 -8.61 -13.03
N ASP A 33 -9.34 -7.58 -13.08
CA ASP A 33 -9.72 -6.27 -13.57
C ASP A 33 -9.51 -6.20 -15.09
N GLY A 34 -10.57 -5.83 -15.80
CA GLY A 34 -10.58 -5.83 -17.26
C GLY A 34 -11.99 -5.61 -17.81
N TRP A 35 -12.13 -5.89 -19.10
CA TRP A 35 -13.41 -5.82 -19.82
C TRP A 35 -13.51 -6.91 -20.88
N TRP A 36 -14.74 -7.21 -21.29
CA TRP A 36 -15.03 -8.03 -22.46
C TRP A 36 -15.04 -7.15 -23.70
N ASP A 37 -14.21 -7.51 -24.68
CA ASP A 37 -14.20 -6.91 -26.01
C ASP A 37 -15.21 -7.62 -26.92
N HIS A 38 -16.11 -6.83 -27.49
CA HIS A 38 -17.23 -7.26 -28.33
C HIS A 38 -17.14 -6.71 -29.76
N ALA A 39 -16.03 -6.06 -30.15
CA ALA A 39 -15.92 -5.33 -31.43
C ALA A 39 -16.14 -6.21 -32.68
N ASP A 40 -15.82 -7.50 -32.59
CA ASP A 40 -15.93 -8.47 -33.69
C ASP A 40 -16.81 -9.68 -33.33
N THR A 41 -17.73 -9.53 -32.38
CA THR A 41 -18.61 -10.62 -31.95
C THR A 41 -20.07 -10.38 -32.33
N VAL A 42 -20.71 -11.44 -32.85
CA VAL A 42 -22.15 -11.42 -33.12
C VAL A 42 -22.88 -11.93 -31.90
N LEU A 43 -23.83 -11.15 -31.42
CA LEU A 43 -24.68 -11.54 -30.30
C LEU A 43 -25.69 -12.59 -30.77
N VAL A 44 -25.61 -13.79 -30.20
CA VAL A 44 -26.52 -14.91 -30.51
C VAL A 44 -27.42 -15.18 -29.32
N ILE A 45 -28.72 -15.01 -29.54
CA ILE A 45 -29.77 -15.36 -28.58
C ILE A 45 -30.58 -16.51 -29.15
N ALA A 46 -30.84 -17.51 -28.32
CA ALA A 46 -31.73 -18.60 -28.62
C ALA A 46 -32.93 -18.58 -27.67
N THR A 47 -34.05 -19.12 -28.11
CA THR A 47 -35.21 -19.38 -27.25
C THR A 47 -35.84 -20.71 -27.61
N HIS A 48 -36.67 -21.23 -26.70
CA HIS A 48 -37.53 -22.36 -26.97
C HIS A 48 -38.99 -21.93 -26.84
N LEU A 49 -39.86 -22.55 -27.64
CA LEU A 49 -41.28 -22.19 -27.67
C LEU A 49 -41.98 -22.43 -26.32
N ASP A 50 -41.58 -23.45 -25.56
CA ASP A 50 -42.07 -23.71 -24.20
C ASP A 50 -41.73 -22.56 -23.23
N GLN A 51 -40.53 -21.98 -23.35
CA GLN A 51 -40.13 -20.82 -22.53
C GLN A 51 -40.99 -19.61 -22.85
N LEU A 52 -41.23 -19.32 -24.13
CA LEU A 52 -42.10 -18.22 -24.56
C LEU A 52 -43.55 -18.44 -24.11
N ARG A 53 -44.07 -19.67 -24.17
CA ARG A 53 -45.43 -19.98 -23.70
C ARG A 53 -45.59 -19.82 -22.19
N THR A 54 -44.55 -20.18 -21.43
CA THR A 54 -44.58 -20.17 -19.96
C THR A 54 -44.32 -18.78 -19.38
N ARG A 55 -43.37 -18.04 -19.98
CA ARG A 55 -42.82 -16.80 -19.41
C ARG A 55 -43.20 -15.55 -20.23
N GLY A 56 -43.75 -15.75 -21.43
CA GLY A 56 -44.01 -14.67 -22.39
C GLY A 56 -42.73 -14.14 -23.07
N PRO A 57 -42.87 -13.28 -24.09
CA PRO A 57 -41.74 -12.70 -24.81
C PRO A 57 -40.96 -11.68 -23.97
N HIS A 58 -41.59 -11.06 -22.97
CA HIS A 58 -40.95 -10.10 -22.07
C HIS A 58 -40.35 -10.74 -20.82
N GLY A 59 -40.71 -12.00 -20.52
CA GLY A 59 -40.15 -12.74 -19.40
C GLY A 59 -38.75 -13.28 -19.71
N PRO A 60 -38.14 -13.99 -18.75
CA PRO A 60 -36.82 -14.59 -18.91
C PRO A 60 -36.90 -15.84 -19.79
N ALA A 61 -37.14 -15.65 -21.09
CA ALA A 61 -37.29 -16.71 -22.08
C ALA A 61 -36.15 -16.73 -23.10
N TRP A 62 -35.14 -15.87 -22.95
CA TRP A 62 -34.07 -15.69 -23.92
C TRP A 62 -32.76 -16.20 -23.36
N TRP A 63 -32.06 -17.05 -24.11
CA TRP A 63 -30.77 -17.57 -23.71
C TRP A 63 -29.68 -17.00 -24.60
N ARG A 64 -28.85 -16.14 -24.02
CA ARG A 64 -27.66 -15.59 -24.68
C ARG A 64 -26.52 -16.60 -24.63
N PHE A 65 -25.88 -16.86 -25.77
CA PHE A 65 -24.70 -17.71 -25.79
C PHE A 65 -23.56 -17.09 -24.97
N GLY A 66 -22.92 -17.91 -24.14
CA GLY A 66 -21.93 -17.48 -23.14
C GLY A 66 -22.49 -17.23 -21.75
N HIS A 67 -23.82 -17.16 -21.60
CA HIS A 67 -24.47 -17.04 -20.29
C HIS A 67 -25.05 -18.38 -19.85
N SER A 68 -25.12 -18.60 -18.53
CA SER A 68 -25.68 -19.81 -17.92
C SER A 68 -27.20 -19.75 -17.74
N GLU A 69 -27.77 -18.55 -17.73
CA GLU A 69 -29.15 -18.30 -17.31
C GLU A 69 -30.04 -17.80 -18.46
N TRP A 70 -31.35 -17.98 -18.27
CA TRP A 70 -32.38 -17.41 -19.13
C TRP A 70 -32.66 -15.98 -18.68
N GLN A 71 -32.67 -15.05 -19.63
CA GLN A 71 -32.72 -13.62 -19.40
C GLN A 71 -33.93 -12.98 -20.11
N PRO A 72 -34.40 -11.81 -19.63
CA PRO A 72 -35.27 -10.93 -20.39
C PRO A 72 -34.60 -10.48 -21.69
N ILE A 73 -35.40 -10.13 -22.71
CA ILE A 73 -34.87 -9.79 -24.04
C ILE A 73 -33.88 -8.62 -24.01
N ILE A 74 -34.16 -7.61 -23.19
CA ILE A 74 -33.31 -6.41 -23.08
C ILE A 74 -31.95 -6.76 -22.47
N GLU A 75 -31.93 -7.56 -21.41
CA GLU A 75 -30.69 -8.03 -20.80
C GLU A 75 -29.89 -8.93 -21.75
N ALA A 76 -30.58 -9.83 -22.46
CA ALA A 76 -29.94 -10.71 -23.44
C ALA A 76 -29.32 -9.93 -24.62
N LEU A 77 -29.88 -8.78 -24.99
CA LEU A 77 -29.34 -7.90 -26.04
C LEU A 77 -28.25 -6.93 -25.54
N THR A 78 -28.14 -6.72 -24.23
CA THR A 78 -27.21 -5.73 -23.66
C THR A 78 -25.85 -6.36 -23.41
N ASN A 79 -24.78 -5.78 -23.96
CA ASN A 79 -23.41 -6.17 -23.63
C ASN A 79 -23.03 -5.62 -22.26
N THR A 80 -22.60 -6.51 -21.35
CA THR A 80 -22.09 -6.14 -20.02
C THR A 80 -20.56 -6.30 -19.96
N GLY A 81 -19.95 -5.67 -18.95
CA GLY A 81 -18.51 -5.71 -18.75
C GLY A 81 -17.76 -5.01 -19.88
N THR A 82 -18.33 -3.96 -20.46
CA THR A 82 -17.76 -3.24 -21.60
C THR A 82 -16.56 -2.38 -21.20
N LYS A 83 -15.81 -1.90 -22.21
CA LYS A 83 -14.69 -0.98 -22.00
C LYS A 83 -15.12 0.32 -21.29
N ASP A 84 -16.33 0.80 -21.55
CA ASP A 84 -16.84 2.02 -20.94
C ASP A 84 -17.21 1.82 -19.47
N GLU A 85 -17.80 0.68 -19.11
CA GLU A 85 -17.98 0.30 -17.70
C GLU A 85 -16.64 0.20 -16.97
N TYR A 86 -15.62 -0.39 -17.60
CA TYR A 86 -14.27 -0.43 -17.05
C TYR A 86 -13.68 0.98 -16.84
N ARG A 87 -13.85 1.87 -17.82
CA ARG A 87 -13.41 3.27 -17.71
C ARG A 87 -14.11 3.99 -16.56
N ALA A 88 -15.43 3.84 -16.42
CA ALA A 88 -16.18 4.40 -15.30
C ALA A 88 -15.63 3.92 -13.95
N ARG A 89 -15.31 2.62 -13.82
CA ARG A 89 -14.65 2.08 -12.61
C ARG A 89 -13.25 2.67 -12.38
N GLN A 90 -12.48 2.93 -13.44
CA GLN A 90 -11.15 3.55 -13.33
C GLN A 90 -11.24 5.02 -12.92
N ASP A 91 -12.20 5.75 -13.48
CA ASP A 91 -12.45 7.16 -13.16
C ASP A 91 -12.87 7.31 -11.70
N GLN A 92 -13.80 6.47 -11.23
CA GLN A 92 -14.20 6.43 -9.83
C GLN A 92 -13.00 6.18 -8.90
N ARG A 93 -12.19 5.16 -9.19
CA ARG A 93 -10.95 4.88 -8.43
C ARG A 93 -9.97 6.04 -8.47
N SER A 94 -9.89 6.78 -9.57
CA SER A 94 -9.04 7.96 -9.71
C SER A 94 -9.52 9.11 -8.83
N VAL A 95 -10.83 9.36 -8.79
CA VAL A 95 -11.44 10.37 -7.91
C VAL A 95 -11.19 10.03 -6.44
N GLU A 96 -11.44 8.78 -6.04
CA GLU A 96 -11.20 8.31 -4.66
C GLU A 96 -9.73 8.48 -4.25
N ARG A 97 -8.78 8.13 -5.13
CA ARG A 97 -7.35 8.36 -4.88
C ARG A 97 -7.01 9.83 -4.70
N LYS A 98 -7.58 10.73 -5.52
CA LYS A 98 -7.36 12.18 -5.40
C LYS A 98 -7.89 12.72 -4.08
N VAL A 99 -9.11 12.36 -3.70
CA VAL A 99 -9.70 12.75 -2.40
C VAL A 99 -8.84 12.25 -1.24
N GLN A 100 -8.34 11.00 -1.34
CA GLN A 100 -7.48 10.41 -0.33
C GLN A 100 -6.10 11.08 -0.25
N GLU A 101 -5.53 11.49 -1.39
CA GLU A 101 -4.26 12.21 -1.47
C GLU A 101 -4.40 13.63 -0.94
N GLU A 102 -5.49 14.32 -1.27
CA GLU A 102 -5.81 15.65 -0.77
C GLU A 102 -5.99 15.65 0.75
N ARG A 103 -6.69 14.65 1.30
CA ARG A 103 -6.79 14.49 2.75
C ARG A 103 -5.42 14.28 3.41
N ARG A 104 -4.58 13.41 2.83
CA ARG A 104 -3.20 13.19 3.32
C ARG A 104 -2.33 14.44 3.17
N TRP A 105 -2.59 15.27 2.17
CA TRP A 105 -1.92 16.55 1.98
C TRP A 105 -2.32 17.53 3.09
N GLN A 106 -3.62 17.71 3.32
CA GLN A 106 -4.16 18.56 4.39
C GLN A 106 -3.65 18.13 5.77
N GLU A 107 -3.70 16.84 6.09
CA GLU A 107 -3.16 16.30 7.36
C GLU A 107 -1.68 16.63 7.55
N ARG A 108 -0.89 16.59 6.46
CA ARG A 108 0.54 16.96 6.51
C ARG A 108 0.74 18.46 6.68
N GLU A 109 -0.04 19.29 5.98
CA GLU A 109 0.02 20.74 6.15
C GLU A 109 -0.39 21.17 7.56
N GLU A 110 -1.46 20.59 8.12
CA GLU A 110 -1.89 20.85 9.49
C GLU A 110 -0.82 20.43 10.51
N GLU A 111 -0.18 19.27 10.31
CA GLU A 111 0.91 18.82 11.16
C GLU A 111 2.13 19.75 11.07
N LEU A 112 2.50 20.20 9.86
CA LEU A 112 3.58 21.16 9.67
C LEU A 112 3.23 22.50 10.34
N SER A 113 2.02 23.01 10.14
CA SER A 113 1.53 24.23 10.77
C SER A 113 1.57 24.15 12.29
N ARG A 114 1.13 23.03 12.87
CA ARG A 114 1.22 22.75 14.32
C ARG A 114 2.67 22.75 14.82
N ARG A 115 3.59 22.11 14.09
CA ARG A 115 5.03 22.09 14.44
C ARG A 115 5.64 23.48 14.36
N GLU A 116 5.29 24.25 13.34
CA GLU A 116 5.78 25.62 13.16
C GLU A 116 5.25 26.58 14.22
N ALA A 117 3.98 26.43 14.64
CA ALA A 117 3.40 27.22 15.72
C ALA A 117 4.01 26.89 17.09
N GLY A 118 4.41 25.63 17.30
CA GLY A 118 5.02 25.17 18.55
C GLY A 118 6.52 25.41 18.67
N LYS A 119 7.19 25.94 17.63
CA LYS A 119 8.64 26.16 17.67
C LYS A 119 9.00 27.24 18.69
N TRP A 120 10.11 27.06 19.40
CA TRP A 120 10.63 28.06 20.32
C TRP A 120 12.13 28.29 20.11
N ALA A 121 12.61 29.47 20.51
CA ALA A 121 14.05 29.76 20.52
C ALA A 121 14.70 29.16 21.78
N CYS A 122 15.78 28.40 21.60
CA CYS A 122 16.53 27.85 22.73
C CYS A 122 17.24 28.98 23.49
N PRO A 123 17.02 29.14 24.81
CA PRO A 123 17.65 30.21 25.58
C PRO A 123 19.19 30.11 25.64
N SER A 124 19.76 28.91 25.51
CA SER A 124 21.22 28.70 25.61
C SER A 124 21.99 28.99 24.32
N ARG A 125 21.37 28.83 23.14
CA ARG A 125 22.06 28.93 21.83
C ARG A 125 21.33 29.79 20.80
N GLY A 126 20.16 30.33 21.11
CA GLY A 126 19.33 31.15 20.21
C GLY A 126 18.70 30.41 19.01
N GLY A 127 19.11 29.19 18.72
CA GLY A 127 18.56 28.39 17.61
C GLY A 127 17.11 27.95 17.85
N LEU A 128 16.32 27.87 16.78
CA LEU A 128 14.95 27.36 16.79
C LEU A 128 14.94 25.85 17.10
N VAL A 129 14.00 25.44 17.94
CA VAL A 129 13.75 24.06 18.34
C VAL A 129 12.29 23.74 18.03
N TYR A 130 12.04 22.59 17.42
CA TYR A 130 10.69 22.14 17.11
C TYR A 130 10.24 21.09 18.14
N PRO A 131 8.97 21.14 18.59
CA PRO A 131 8.42 20.09 19.44
C PRO A 131 8.49 18.73 18.74
N GLY A 132 8.95 17.70 19.46
CA GLY A 132 8.98 16.32 18.94
C GLY A 132 10.17 15.98 18.02
N ASP A 133 11.06 16.94 17.72
CA ASP A 133 12.34 16.62 17.08
C ASP A 133 13.37 16.09 18.11
N ALA A 134 14.52 15.59 17.62
CA ALA A 134 15.59 15.06 18.47
C ALA A 134 16.18 16.09 19.47
N TRP A 135 15.88 17.38 19.29
CA TRP A 135 16.36 18.49 20.11
C TRP A 135 15.27 19.07 21.03
N GLY A 136 14.00 18.75 20.81
CA GLY A 136 12.83 19.30 21.50
C GLY A 136 12.06 18.30 22.38
N ALA A 137 12.19 16.99 22.15
CA ALA A 137 11.64 15.98 23.07
C ALA A 137 12.71 15.48 24.06
N PRO A 138 12.40 15.32 25.38
CA PRO A 138 11.17 15.59 26.12
C PRO A 138 11.28 16.91 26.92
N VAL A 139 11.58 18.03 26.26
CA VAL A 139 11.76 19.32 26.94
C VAL A 139 10.47 20.13 26.86
N ALA A 140 10.07 20.75 27.98
CA ALA A 140 8.95 21.69 27.97
C ALA A 140 9.23 22.88 27.02
N PRO A 141 8.22 23.38 26.29
CA PRO A 141 8.37 24.56 25.44
C PRO A 141 8.97 25.74 26.21
N GLY A 142 9.95 26.42 25.62
CA GLY A 142 10.66 27.54 26.26
C GLY A 142 11.90 27.16 27.09
N GLY A 143 12.16 25.86 27.30
CA GLY A 143 13.37 25.38 27.98
C GLY A 143 14.61 25.26 27.07
N PRO A 144 15.81 25.01 27.65
CA PRO A 144 17.00 24.70 26.87
C PRO A 144 16.80 23.40 26.07
N CYS A 145 17.23 23.37 24.81
CA CYS A 145 17.08 22.18 23.96
C CYS A 145 17.77 20.96 24.58
N THR A 146 17.37 19.75 24.16
CA THR A 146 17.87 18.48 24.74
C THR A 146 19.39 18.42 24.80
N VAL A 147 20.10 18.94 23.80
CA VAL A 147 21.58 18.97 23.81
C VAL A 147 22.17 20.00 24.75
N CYS A 148 21.58 21.20 24.84
CA CYS A 148 22.02 22.17 25.84
C CYS A 148 21.75 21.66 27.26
N ARG A 149 20.64 20.93 27.46
CA ARG A 149 20.32 20.27 28.73
C ARG A 149 21.33 19.18 29.05
N THR A 150 21.61 18.24 28.15
CA THR A 150 22.59 17.17 28.40
C THR A 150 24.00 17.69 28.64
N LEU A 151 24.42 18.76 27.96
CA LEU A 151 25.70 19.42 28.21
C LEU A 151 25.74 20.12 29.57
N THR A 152 24.60 20.58 30.09
CA THR A 152 24.51 21.18 31.42
C THR A 152 24.52 20.07 32.48
N ASP A 153 23.75 19.00 32.27
CA ASP A 153 23.68 17.85 33.18
C ASP A 153 25.03 17.13 33.30
N SER A 154 25.81 17.03 32.21
CA SER A 154 27.14 16.41 32.24
C SER A 154 28.19 17.24 32.96
N GLN A 155 27.96 18.54 33.14
CA GLN A 155 28.84 19.44 33.89
C GLN A 155 28.45 19.54 35.37
N GLN A 156 27.29 19.03 35.79
CA GLN A 156 26.95 18.97 37.20
C GLN A 156 27.78 17.87 37.89
N PRO A 157 28.54 18.21 38.96
CA PRO A 157 29.19 17.19 39.77
C PRO A 157 28.12 16.26 40.37
N PRO A 158 28.40 14.95 40.51
CA PRO A 158 27.44 14.03 41.09
C PRO A 158 27.05 14.53 42.49
N THR A 159 25.75 14.66 42.74
CA THR A 159 25.26 14.95 44.09
C THR A 159 25.74 13.85 45.04
N ALA A 160 25.99 14.18 46.31
CA ALA A 160 26.55 13.25 47.29
C ALA A 160 25.78 11.91 47.36
N GLU A 161 24.45 11.95 47.21
CA GLU A 161 23.58 10.77 47.18
C GLU A 161 23.75 9.89 45.92
N ARG A 162 24.04 10.51 44.77
CA ARG A 162 24.36 9.79 43.52
C ARG A 162 25.76 9.19 43.53
N ALA A 163 26.70 9.82 44.23
CA ALA A 163 28.04 9.28 44.43
C ALA A 163 28.01 8.02 45.32
N VAL A 164 27.17 8.00 46.37
CA VAL A 164 26.99 6.83 47.25
C VAL A 164 26.34 5.66 46.50
N THR A 165 25.27 5.92 45.74
CA THR A 165 24.59 4.86 44.96
C THR A 165 25.41 4.36 43.78
N ALA A 166 26.20 5.21 43.11
CA ALA A 166 27.14 4.78 42.09
C ALA A 166 28.32 3.96 42.67
N ALA A 167 28.76 4.28 43.89
CA ALA A 167 29.76 3.49 44.61
C ALA A 167 29.21 2.10 44.99
N GLU A 168 28.00 2.00 45.54
CA GLU A 168 27.33 0.71 45.82
C GLU A 168 27.06 -0.12 44.54
N ALA A 169 26.68 0.54 43.44
CA ALA A 169 26.44 -0.16 42.17
C ALA A 169 27.73 -0.67 41.50
N ALA A 170 28.85 0.07 41.65
CA ALA A 170 30.16 -0.37 41.20
C ALA A 170 30.71 -1.53 42.05
N GLU A 171 30.38 -1.56 43.35
CA GLU A 171 30.73 -2.65 44.25
C GLU A 171 29.95 -3.95 43.92
N ASN A 172 28.70 -3.83 43.48
CA ASN A 172 27.85 -4.97 43.10
C ASN A 172 28.03 -5.47 41.65
N ASN A 173 28.46 -4.64 40.70
CA ASN A 173 28.64 -5.03 39.28
C ASN A 173 30.10 -5.18 38.84
N GLY A 174 31.06 -5.05 39.76
CA GLY A 174 32.47 -5.31 39.46
C GLY A 174 32.71 -6.79 39.10
N ILE A 175 33.55 -7.01 38.08
CA ILE A 175 33.99 -8.28 37.46
C ILE A 175 34.48 -9.37 38.45
N LEU A 176 34.48 -9.12 39.76
CA LEU A 176 34.93 -10.04 40.81
C LEU A 176 33.78 -10.69 41.62
N ALA A 177 32.52 -10.37 41.35
CA ALA A 177 31.39 -11.00 42.04
C ALA A 177 31.35 -12.55 41.96
N PRO A 178 31.68 -13.23 40.83
CA PRO A 178 31.62 -14.69 40.80
C PRO A 178 32.85 -15.38 41.43
N LEU A 179 33.91 -14.66 41.82
CA LEU A 179 35.15 -15.27 42.35
C LEU A 179 35.13 -15.50 43.87
N ARG A 180 34.18 -14.92 44.61
CA ARG A 180 34.07 -15.12 46.06
C ARG A 180 33.37 -16.43 46.47
N GLN A 181 32.63 -17.07 45.57
CA GLN A 181 31.93 -18.32 45.86
C GLN A 181 32.85 -19.56 45.72
N VAL A 182 33.90 -19.49 44.89
CA VAL A 182 34.75 -20.65 44.53
C VAL A 182 35.93 -20.84 45.50
N LEU A 183 36.35 -19.81 46.24
CA LEU A 183 37.47 -19.90 47.19
C LEU A 183 37.10 -20.42 48.59
N ARG A 184 35.85 -20.81 48.82
CA ARG A 184 35.40 -21.34 50.12
C ARG A 184 35.37 -22.86 50.20
N ASP A 185 35.35 -23.55 49.06
CA ASP A 185 35.38 -25.00 48.99
C ASP A 185 36.35 -25.43 47.90
N THR A 186 37.59 -25.79 48.26
CA THR A 186 38.26 -27.02 47.80
C THR A 186 39.73 -27.05 48.21
N SER A 187 40.02 -27.99 49.11
CA SER A 187 41.31 -28.60 49.32
C SER A 187 41.72 -29.39 48.06
N TYR A 188 42.90 -29.11 47.49
CA TYR A 188 43.60 -29.98 46.53
C TYR A 188 44.51 -30.95 47.31
N PRO A 189 44.83 -32.18 46.83
CA PRO A 189 45.43 -32.52 45.53
C PRO A 189 44.79 -33.78 44.88
N TRP A 190 45.00 -34.21 43.63
CA TRP A 190 46.24 -34.62 42.94
C TRP A 190 46.02 -34.88 41.43
N ALA A 191 47.13 -34.83 40.69
CA ALA A 191 47.54 -35.38 39.39
C ALA A 191 46.63 -35.40 38.13
N GLY A 192 47.15 -34.75 37.08
CA GLY A 192 47.69 -35.48 35.91
C GLY A 192 46.71 -35.99 34.86
N ALA A 193 46.59 -35.27 33.75
CA ALA A 193 46.59 -35.82 32.39
C ALA A 193 46.43 -34.69 31.33
N ARG A 194 47.35 -34.64 30.38
CA ARG A 194 47.10 -34.20 28.99
C ARG A 194 46.28 -35.33 28.31
N PRO A 195 45.46 -35.11 27.27
CA PRO A 195 45.89 -34.37 26.08
C PRO A 195 44.79 -33.69 25.22
N GLU A 196 45.26 -33.20 24.08
CA GLU A 196 44.61 -33.13 22.77
C GLU A 196 43.77 -31.93 22.34
N THR A 197 44.27 -31.38 21.25
CA THR A 197 43.78 -30.31 20.38
C THR A 197 42.55 -30.75 19.60
N VAL A 198 41.46 -29.98 19.69
CA VAL A 198 40.35 -30.04 18.74
C VAL A 198 40.04 -28.63 18.21
N GLY A 199 40.02 -28.53 16.88
CA GLY A 199 40.00 -27.29 16.12
C GLY A 199 38.73 -26.46 16.31
N SER A 200 38.93 -25.14 16.38
CA SER A 200 37.85 -24.16 16.38
C SER A 200 37.47 -23.79 14.95
N ASN A 201 36.25 -24.18 14.58
CA ASN A 201 35.62 -23.90 13.29
C ASN A 201 35.03 -22.48 13.32
N ARG A 202 35.74 -21.48 12.78
CA ARG A 202 35.24 -20.11 12.61
C ARG A 202 34.31 -20.04 11.39
N ARG A 203 32.99 -20.00 11.61
CA ARG A 203 32.03 -19.55 10.59
C ARG A 203 31.91 -18.03 10.63
N SER A 204 32.40 -17.35 9.59
CA SER A 204 32.11 -15.95 9.31
C SER A 204 30.69 -15.79 8.73
N PRO A 205 29.96 -14.71 9.03
CA PRO A 205 28.70 -14.41 8.36
C PRO A 205 28.93 -13.82 6.96
N ARG A 206 28.14 -14.33 6.00
CA ARG A 206 28.10 -13.89 4.60
C ARG A 206 27.61 -12.45 4.48
N ARG A 207 28.39 -11.64 3.77
CA ARG A 207 28.09 -10.28 3.33
C ARG A 207 27.21 -10.38 2.07
N SER A 208 25.93 -10.03 2.18
CA SER A 208 25.01 -9.92 1.05
C SER A 208 25.37 -8.70 0.19
N LYS A 209 25.76 -8.94 -1.07
CA LYS A 209 25.90 -7.91 -2.09
C LYS A 209 24.51 -7.55 -2.61
N ILE A 210 24.08 -6.32 -2.38
CA ILE A 210 22.94 -5.71 -3.06
C ILE A 210 23.43 -5.23 -4.42
N HIS A 211 22.87 -5.79 -5.49
CA HIS A 211 23.07 -5.29 -6.85
C HIS A 211 22.22 -4.03 -7.04
N SER A 212 22.88 -2.88 -7.14
CA SER A 212 22.28 -1.66 -7.69
C SER A 212 22.04 -1.87 -9.18
N ARG A 213 20.78 -1.76 -9.60
CA ARG A 213 20.39 -1.79 -11.01
C ARG A 213 20.15 -0.35 -11.45
N GLU A 214 20.97 0.12 -12.37
CA GLU A 214 20.88 1.44 -13.00
C GLU A 214 19.54 1.58 -13.73
N LEU A 215 18.80 2.65 -13.41
CA LEU A 215 17.63 3.08 -14.16
C LEU A 215 18.08 4.13 -15.17
N SER A 216 18.18 3.69 -16.42
CA SER A 216 18.34 4.54 -17.61
C SER A 216 17.05 5.33 -17.86
N THR A 217 17.09 6.63 -17.65
CA THR A 217 16.05 7.57 -18.05
C THR A 217 16.13 7.83 -19.56
N ARG A 218 15.07 7.47 -20.29
CA ARG A 218 14.88 7.85 -21.69
C ARG A 218 13.56 8.63 -21.79
N ALA A 219 13.68 9.93 -22.01
CA ALA A 219 12.56 10.81 -22.37
C ALA A 219 12.06 10.48 -23.79
N PRO A 220 10.80 10.83 -24.10
CA PRO A 220 10.50 11.31 -25.44
C PRO A 220 9.89 12.71 -25.43
N ASP A 221 10.48 13.53 -26.29
CA ASP A 221 10.01 14.84 -26.73
C ASP A 221 8.78 14.75 -27.64
N SER A 222 7.97 15.81 -27.55
CA SER A 222 7.33 16.54 -28.65
C SER A 222 6.05 16.04 -29.35
N THR A 223 4.97 16.79 -29.08
CA THR A 223 4.20 17.65 -30.03
C THR A 223 3.37 17.05 -31.17
N VAL A 224 2.05 17.26 -31.14
CA VAL A 224 1.13 17.71 -32.24
C VAL A 224 -0.17 18.28 -31.60
N ILE A 225 -0.43 19.58 -31.53
CA ILE A 225 -1.14 20.51 -32.46
C ILE A 225 -2.62 20.17 -32.81
N LYS A 226 -3.53 20.95 -32.20
CA LYS A 226 -4.84 21.55 -32.62
C LYS A 226 -5.75 20.87 -33.66
N ALA A 227 -7.06 20.89 -33.36
CA ALA A 227 -8.09 21.42 -34.27
C ALA A 227 -9.38 21.85 -33.51
N HIS A 228 -9.95 22.97 -33.97
CA HIS A 228 -11.22 23.60 -33.56
C HIS A 228 -12.45 22.89 -34.16
N SER A 229 -13.61 23.01 -33.51
CA SER A 229 -14.95 23.19 -34.13
C SER A 229 -15.98 23.47 -33.01
N LEU A 230 -16.63 24.65 -32.96
CA LEU A 230 -18.01 24.93 -33.43
C LEU A 230 -19.05 24.01 -32.72
N SER A 231 -20.16 24.44 -32.13
CA SER A 231 -21.01 25.60 -32.42
C SER A 231 -22.29 25.55 -31.56
N LEU A 232 -22.77 26.74 -31.18
CA LEU A 232 -24.18 27.19 -31.21
C LEU A 232 -25.17 26.86 -30.07
N LEU A 233 -25.66 27.96 -29.49
CA LEU A 233 -27.06 28.38 -29.27
C LEU A 233 -28.02 27.39 -28.59
N ASN A 234 -28.38 27.70 -27.34
CA ASN A 234 -29.71 27.42 -26.82
C ASN A 234 -30.28 28.69 -26.17
N GLY A 235 -31.41 29.15 -26.73
CA GLY A 235 -32.13 30.35 -26.31
C GLY A 235 -32.99 30.14 -25.06
N PRO A 236 -33.61 31.22 -24.55
CA PRO A 236 -34.31 31.20 -23.27
C PRO A 236 -35.75 30.65 -23.39
N THR A 237 -36.09 29.78 -22.44
CA THR A 237 -37.41 29.20 -22.20
C THR A 237 -38.38 30.26 -21.66
N GLN A 238 -39.53 30.48 -22.32
CA GLN A 238 -40.65 31.25 -21.75
C GLN A 238 -41.47 30.37 -20.78
N PRO A 239 -41.97 30.93 -19.66
CA PRO A 239 -42.91 30.23 -18.79
C PRO A 239 -44.38 30.41 -19.25
N LEU A 240 -45.15 29.32 -19.19
CA LEU A 240 -46.61 29.33 -19.31
C LEU A 240 -47.23 30.20 -18.19
N ARG A 241 -48.14 31.10 -18.57
CA ARG A 241 -49.13 31.69 -17.67
C ARG A 241 -50.38 30.80 -17.60
N GLN A 242 -50.90 30.71 -16.39
CA GLN A 242 -52.21 30.15 -16.00
C GLN A 242 -53.36 31.02 -16.51
#